data_AF-A0A8S8XA50-F1
#
_entry.id   AF-A0A8S8XA50-F1
#
_cell.length_a   1.000
_cell.length_b   1.000
_cell.length_c   1.000
_cell.angle_alpha   90.00
_cell.angle_beta   90.00
_cell.angle_gamma   90.00
#
_symmetry.space_group_name_H-M   'P 1'
#
loop_
_entity.id
_entity.type
_entity.pdbx_description
1 polymer ?
#
loop_
_entity_poly.entity_id
_entity_poly.type
_entity_poly.pdbx_seq_one_letter_code
_entity_poly.pdbx_strand_id
1 'polypeptide(L)'
;MNEGDHGDGTWLRKLLDVWPDEIGFQLRQNPSFNIYSAFMELKWMLDIAIKKNDVAQIDQIMAYANWCANQKARALRNAAGVSFFEDIVTCDRAAWPMLFARIDPQVICDVYSLLEWRLSKAPPDQMVEVERLTRAAREGRKFSRYDPRNWPQRAIRGTDDFPDD
;
A
#
# COMPACT_ATOMS: atom_id res chain seq x y z
N MET A 1 10.97 -25.34 15.58
CA MET A 1 9.62 -24.78 15.31
C MET A 1 9.26 -23.92 16.51
N ASN A 2 9.15 -22.60 16.34
CA ASN A 2 8.81 -21.69 17.44
C ASN A 2 7.32 -21.35 17.36
N GLU A 3 6.61 -21.57 18.46
CA GLU A 3 5.16 -21.41 18.69
C GLU A 3 4.71 -19.93 18.75
N GLY A 4 5.21 -19.08 17.86
CA GLY A 4 4.92 -17.63 17.86
C GLY A 4 4.12 -17.12 16.66
N ASP A 5 3.83 -17.96 15.66
CA ASP A 5 3.42 -17.51 14.31
C ASP A 5 1.95 -17.76 13.95
N HIS A 6 1.12 -18.19 14.92
CA HIS A 6 -0.31 -18.41 14.70
C HIS A 6 -1.13 -17.25 15.23
N GLY A 7 -0.99 -16.08 14.60
CA GLY A 7 -2.11 -15.16 14.53
C GLY A 7 -3.16 -15.82 13.64
N ASP A 8 -4.09 -16.56 14.26
CA ASP A 8 -5.22 -17.32 13.69
C ASP A 8 -5.30 -17.29 12.17
N GLY A 9 -5.25 -18.45 11.50
CA GLY A 9 -5.35 -18.60 10.03
C GLY A 9 -6.58 -17.95 9.35
N THR A 10 -7.42 -17.24 10.12
CA THR A 10 -8.35 -16.18 9.71
C THR A 10 -7.79 -15.23 8.66
N TRP A 11 -6.53 -14.75 8.76
CA TRP A 11 -5.98 -13.86 7.73
C TRP A 11 -5.88 -14.58 6.38
N LEU A 12 -5.35 -15.80 6.38
CA LEU A 12 -5.16 -16.59 5.17
C LEU A 12 -6.49 -17.01 4.56
N ARG A 13 -7.46 -17.39 5.40
CA ARG A 13 -8.82 -17.67 4.96
C ARG A 13 -9.43 -16.45 4.28
N LYS A 14 -9.38 -15.28 4.93
CA LYS A 14 -9.92 -14.05 4.36
C LYS A 14 -9.22 -13.65 3.05
N LEU A 15 -7.93 -13.91 2.94
CA LEU A 15 -7.16 -13.67 1.73
C LEU A 15 -7.59 -14.62 0.59
N LEU A 16 -7.77 -15.91 0.88
CA LEU A 16 -8.25 -16.92 -0.06
C LEU A 16 -9.72 -16.73 -0.47
N ASP A 17 -10.55 -16.15 0.40
CA ASP A 17 -11.93 -15.81 0.06
C ASP A 17 -12.01 -14.73 -1.04
N VAL A 18 -10.97 -13.90 -1.17
CA VAL A 18 -10.92 -12.81 -2.16
C VAL A 18 -10.11 -13.22 -3.40
N TRP A 19 -8.98 -13.90 -3.22
CA TRP A 19 -8.08 -14.30 -4.32
C TRP A 19 -7.75 -15.80 -4.25
N PRO A 20 -8.74 -16.68 -4.44
CA PRO A 20 -8.56 -18.12 -4.27
C PRO A 20 -7.54 -18.71 -5.25
N ASP A 21 -7.47 -18.18 -6.47
CA ASP A 21 -6.59 -18.71 -7.52
C ASP A 21 -5.17 -18.18 -7.39
N GLU A 22 -4.98 -16.86 -7.32
CA GLU A 22 -3.65 -16.22 -7.23
C GLU A 22 -2.94 -16.64 -5.95
N ILE A 23 -3.61 -16.55 -4.80
CA ILE A 23 -3.01 -16.89 -3.51
C ILE A 23 -2.94 -18.41 -3.32
N GLY A 24 -3.95 -19.15 -3.82
CA GLY A 24 -3.89 -20.61 -3.84
C GLY A 24 -2.71 -21.15 -4.63
N PHE A 25 -2.34 -20.50 -5.74
CA PHE A 25 -1.14 -20.84 -6.50
C PHE A 25 0.13 -20.59 -5.67
N GLN A 26 0.26 -19.42 -5.04
CA GLN A 26 1.43 -19.07 -4.23
C GLN A 26 1.63 -20.03 -3.05
N LEU A 27 0.55 -20.42 -2.36
CA LEU A 27 0.60 -21.43 -1.29
C LEU A 27 1.14 -22.78 -1.76
N ARG A 28 0.78 -23.21 -2.98
CA ARG A 28 1.26 -24.48 -3.55
C ARG A 28 2.74 -24.42 -3.93
N GLN A 29 3.24 -23.26 -4.33
CA GLN A 29 4.62 -23.07 -4.76
C GLN A 29 5.58 -22.75 -3.60
N ASN A 30 5.07 -22.17 -2.52
CA ASN A 30 5.89 -21.71 -1.39
C ASN A 30 5.42 -22.33 -0.06
N PRO A 31 6.06 -23.42 0.40
CA PRO A 31 5.76 -24.03 1.70
C PRO A 31 5.99 -23.11 2.90
N SER A 32 6.75 -22.03 2.74
CA SER A 32 7.04 -21.03 3.76
C SER A 32 6.18 -19.76 3.64
N PHE A 33 5.09 -19.84 2.86
CA PHE A 33 4.19 -18.71 2.65
C PHE A 33 3.60 -18.23 3.97
N ASN A 34 3.80 -16.95 4.26
CA ASN A 34 3.36 -16.31 5.48
C ASN A 34 2.76 -14.93 5.15
N ILE A 35 2.30 -14.21 6.17
CA ILE A 35 1.63 -12.91 5.99
C ILE A 35 2.50 -11.87 5.28
N TYR A 36 3.83 -11.91 5.47
CA TYR A 36 4.74 -10.99 4.79
C TYR A 36 4.82 -11.30 3.30
N SER A 37 4.93 -12.58 2.93
CA SER A 37 4.84 -13.01 1.53
C SER A 37 3.51 -12.61 0.90
N ALA A 38 2.40 -12.74 1.64
CA ALA A 38 1.09 -12.28 1.16
C ALA A 38 1.08 -10.78 0.85
N PHE A 39 1.65 -9.93 1.71
CA PHE A 39 1.71 -8.49 1.45
C PHE A 39 2.62 -8.13 0.27
N MET A 40 3.70 -8.88 0.04
CA MET A 40 4.54 -8.70 -1.17
C MET A 40 3.73 -8.96 -2.44
N GLU A 41 2.94 -10.03 -2.48
CA GLU A 41 2.06 -10.34 -3.61
C GLU A 41 0.98 -9.26 -3.79
N LEU A 42 0.34 -8.84 -2.71
CA LEU A 42 -0.67 -7.77 -2.76
C LEU A 42 -0.10 -6.45 -3.24
N LYS A 43 1.16 -6.13 -2.90
CA LYS A 43 1.84 -4.92 -3.39
C LYS A 43 2.06 -5.01 -4.91
N TRP A 44 2.51 -6.15 -5.42
CA TRP A 44 2.64 -6.36 -6.86
C TRP A 44 1.30 -6.27 -7.59
N MET A 45 0.24 -6.87 -7.01
CA MET A 45 -1.12 -6.76 -7.54
C MET A 45 -1.62 -5.32 -7.53
N LEU A 46 -1.30 -4.53 -6.49
CA LEU A 46 -1.66 -3.12 -6.39
C LEU A 46 -1.00 -2.30 -7.50
N ASP A 47 0.28 -2.50 -7.74
CA ASP A 47 1.01 -1.79 -8.81
C ASP A 47 0.41 -2.06 -10.19
N ILE A 48 -0.01 -3.32 -10.45
CA ILE A 48 -0.71 -3.68 -11.68
C ILE A 48 -2.08 -3.00 -11.75
N ALA A 49 -2.82 -3.01 -10.65
CA ALA A 49 -4.16 -2.42 -10.58
C ALA A 49 -4.11 -0.91 -10.80
N ILE A 50 -3.12 -0.20 -10.23
CA ILE A 50 -2.88 1.22 -10.47
C ILE A 50 -2.63 1.48 -11.96
N LYS A 51 -1.73 0.72 -12.59
CA LYS A 51 -1.41 0.86 -14.03
C LYS A 51 -2.62 0.61 -14.93
N LYS A 52 -3.51 -0.29 -14.55
CA LYS A 52 -4.74 -0.62 -15.29
C LYS A 52 -5.93 0.26 -14.90
N ASN A 53 -5.79 1.16 -13.92
CA ASN A 53 -6.89 1.89 -13.30
C ASN A 53 -8.02 0.96 -12.82
N ASP A 54 -7.66 -0.22 -12.32
CA ASP A 54 -8.60 -1.21 -11.78
C ASP A 54 -8.98 -0.85 -10.36
N VAL A 55 -9.94 0.08 -10.26
CA VAL A 55 -10.41 0.62 -8.98
C VAL A 55 -10.99 -0.48 -8.08
N ALA A 56 -11.64 -1.50 -8.67
CA ALA A 56 -12.24 -2.59 -7.90
C ALA A 56 -11.14 -3.42 -7.20
N GLN A 57 -10.08 -3.77 -7.94
CA GLN A 57 -8.94 -4.48 -7.38
C GLN A 57 -8.21 -3.65 -6.32
N ILE A 58 -8.03 -2.34 -6.56
CA ILE A 58 -7.44 -1.42 -5.57
C ILE A 58 -8.28 -1.40 -4.29
N ASP A 59 -9.61 -1.28 -4.40
CA ASP A 59 -10.51 -1.25 -3.25
C ASP A 59 -10.41 -2.54 -2.43
N GLN A 60 -10.34 -3.70 -3.07
CA GLN A 60 -10.20 -5.00 -2.38
C GLN A 60 -8.85 -5.12 -1.65
N ILE A 61 -7.75 -4.77 -2.31
CA ILE A 61 -6.41 -4.82 -1.70
C ILE A 61 -6.34 -3.88 -0.49
N MET A 62 -6.78 -2.63 -0.65
CA MET A 62 -6.77 -1.65 0.43
C MET A 62 -7.70 -2.07 1.58
N ALA A 63 -8.87 -2.64 1.29
CA ALA A 63 -9.77 -3.15 2.32
C ALA A 63 -9.14 -4.30 3.13
N TYR A 64 -8.45 -5.24 2.46
CA TYR A 64 -7.75 -6.32 3.14
C TYR A 64 -6.58 -5.79 4.01
N ALA A 65 -5.77 -4.88 3.48
CA ALA A 65 -4.65 -4.29 4.21
C ALA A 65 -5.10 -3.51 5.45
N ASN A 66 -6.15 -2.69 5.34
CA ASN A 66 -6.75 -2.01 6.50
C ASN A 66 -7.32 -2.98 7.51
N TRP A 67 -7.99 -4.05 7.06
CA TRP A 67 -8.50 -5.07 7.96
C TRP A 67 -7.36 -5.71 8.77
N CYS A 68 -6.24 -6.07 8.15
CA CYS A 68 -5.05 -6.60 8.82
C CYS A 68 -4.46 -5.60 9.83
N ALA A 69 -4.33 -4.34 9.45
CA ALA A 69 -3.79 -3.29 10.32
C ALA A 69 -4.67 -3.02 11.55
N ASN A 70 -5.98 -3.26 11.45
CA ASN A 70 -6.93 -3.11 12.55
C ASN A 70 -7.08 -4.38 13.43
N GLN A 71 -6.32 -5.45 13.18
CA GLN A 71 -6.40 -6.66 14.00
C GLN A 71 -5.72 -6.49 15.37
N LYS A 72 -6.22 -7.22 16.39
CA LYS A 72 -5.57 -7.28 17.72
C LYS A 72 -4.21 -7.99 17.68
N ALA A 73 -3.99 -8.90 16.74
CA ALA A 73 -2.75 -9.63 16.58
C ALA A 73 -1.62 -8.70 16.09
N ARG A 74 -0.56 -8.55 16.92
CA ARG A 74 0.59 -7.69 16.60
C ARG A 74 1.27 -8.08 15.28
N ALA A 75 1.39 -9.37 14.99
CA ALA A 75 2.00 -9.86 13.76
C ALA A 75 1.29 -9.32 12.50
N LEU A 76 -0.05 -9.34 12.49
CA LEU A 76 -0.84 -8.82 11.37
C LEU A 76 -0.72 -7.30 11.21
N ARG A 77 -0.77 -6.56 12.33
CA ARG A 77 -0.56 -5.11 12.32
C ARG A 77 0.82 -4.74 11.80
N ASN A 78 1.86 -5.40 12.32
CA ASN A 78 3.24 -5.17 11.91
C ASN A 78 3.44 -5.50 10.43
N ALA A 79 2.92 -6.62 9.94
CA ALA A 79 3.02 -7.00 8.55
C ALA A 79 2.32 -5.99 7.63
N ALA A 80 1.11 -5.54 7.97
CA ALA A 80 0.42 -4.51 7.20
C ALA A 80 1.17 -3.16 7.22
N GLY A 81 1.68 -2.76 8.38
CA GLY A 81 2.44 -1.52 8.52
C GLY A 81 3.74 -1.52 7.71
N VAL A 82 4.62 -2.48 7.98
CA VAL A 82 6.00 -2.52 7.44
C VAL A 82 6.05 -3.05 6.00
N SER A 83 5.19 -4.00 5.64
CA SER A 83 5.27 -4.66 4.32
C SER A 83 4.30 -4.10 3.29
N PHE A 84 3.43 -3.18 3.69
CA PHE A 84 2.44 -2.61 2.77
C PHE A 84 2.35 -1.08 2.91
N PHE A 85 1.91 -0.57 4.06
CA PHE A 85 1.65 0.86 4.20
C PHE A 85 2.91 1.73 4.22
N GLU A 86 4.02 1.25 4.79
CA GLU A 86 5.33 1.92 4.73
C GLU A 86 5.77 2.19 3.29
N ASP A 87 5.42 1.30 2.39
CA ASP A 87 5.82 1.35 0.99
C ASP A 87 4.75 1.96 0.07
N ILE A 88 3.61 2.39 0.60
CA ILE A 88 2.52 2.93 -0.24
C ILE A 88 2.97 4.16 -1.02
N VAL A 89 3.95 4.91 -0.49
CA VAL A 89 4.54 6.09 -1.12
C VAL A 89 5.60 5.76 -2.18
N THR A 90 5.92 4.47 -2.39
CA THR A 90 6.87 4.03 -3.43
C THR A 90 6.21 3.80 -4.79
N CYS A 91 4.88 3.73 -4.84
CA CYS A 91 4.14 3.68 -6.10
C CYS A 91 4.11 5.06 -6.79
N ASP A 92 3.53 5.12 -7.99
CA ASP A 92 3.35 6.39 -8.71
C ASP A 92 2.67 7.45 -7.81
N ARG A 93 3.36 8.58 -7.61
CA ARG A 93 2.86 9.72 -6.83
C ARG A 93 1.48 10.19 -7.27
N ALA A 94 1.16 10.09 -8.55
CA ALA A 94 -0.15 10.49 -9.05
C ALA A 94 -1.28 9.59 -8.51
N ALA A 95 -0.99 8.37 -8.04
CA ALA A 95 -1.95 7.47 -7.40
C ALA A 95 -2.18 7.78 -5.91
N TRP A 96 -1.30 8.56 -5.26
CA TRP A 96 -1.38 8.79 -3.81
C TRP A 96 -2.73 9.36 -3.34
N PRO A 97 -3.36 10.35 -4.00
CA PRO A 97 -4.65 10.85 -3.53
C PRO A 97 -5.72 9.75 -3.45
N MET A 98 -5.76 8.89 -4.47
CA MET A 98 -6.68 7.76 -4.53
C MET A 98 -6.36 6.73 -3.43
N LEU A 99 -5.09 6.41 -3.20
CA LEU A 99 -4.68 5.44 -2.20
C LEU A 99 -4.90 5.95 -0.77
N PHE A 100 -4.47 7.16 -0.45
CA PHE A 100 -4.62 7.75 0.89
C PHE A 100 -6.09 7.93 1.30
N ALA A 101 -7.00 8.19 0.35
CA ALA A 101 -8.44 8.19 0.64
C ALA A 101 -9.02 6.82 1.02
N ARG A 102 -8.27 5.74 0.83
CA ARG A 102 -8.66 4.37 1.18
C ARG A 102 -7.97 3.85 2.42
N ILE A 103 -7.01 4.58 2.99
CA ILE A 103 -6.35 4.17 4.23
C ILE A 103 -7.21 4.63 5.40
N ASP A 104 -7.45 3.73 6.34
CA ASP A 104 -8.08 4.08 7.60
C ASP A 104 -7.27 5.20 8.30
N PRO A 105 -7.89 6.31 8.72
CA PRO A 105 -7.16 7.41 9.33
C PRO A 105 -6.32 7.03 10.54
N GLN A 106 -6.74 6.04 11.34
CA GLN A 106 -5.97 5.53 12.46
C GLN A 106 -4.72 4.79 11.96
N VAL A 107 -4.86 3.97 10.92
CA VAL A 107 -3.74 3.27 10.31
C VAL A 107 -2.70 4.25 9.78
N ILE A 108 -3.12 5.36 9.13
CA ILE A 108 -2.18 6.41 8.70
C ILE A 108 -1.39 6.98 9.89
N CYS A 109 -2.07 7.25 11.01
CA CYS A 109 -1.41 7.75 12.21
C CYS A 109 -0.40 6.74 12.75
N ASP A 110 -0.76 5.45 12.75
CA ASP A 110 0.09 4.36 13.26
C ASP A 110 1.34 4.15 12.41
N VAL A 111 1.26 4.36 11.09
CA VAL A 111 2.39 4.19 10.16
C VAL A 111 3.12 5.50 9.82
N TYR A 112 2.70 6.63 10.38
CA TYR A 112 3.19 7.95 9.97
C TYR A 112 4.72 8.07 10.08
N SER A 113 5.30 7.58 11.18
CA SER A 113 6.76 7.58 11.38
C SER A 113 7.50 6.67 10.39
N LEU A 114 6.86 5.62 9.88
CA LEU A 114 7.41 4.78 8.82
C LEU A 114 7.41 5.53 7.49
N LEU A 115 6.35 6.29 7.20
CA LEU A 115 6.28 7.15 6.02
C LEU A 115 7.35 8.25 6.07
N GLU A 116 7.51 8.90 7.23
CA GLU A 116 8.58 9.88 7.46
C GLU A 116 9.96 9.29 7.22
N TRP A 117 10.21 8.08 7.76
CA TRP A 117 11.48 7.39 7.57
C TRP A 117 11.71 7.07 6.08
N ARG A 118 10.69 6.51 5.41
CA ARG A 118 10.75 6.15 3.99
C ARG A 118 11.03 7.35 3.09
N LEU A 119 10.47 8.52 3.44
CA LEU A 119 10.61 9.76 2.69
C LEU A 119 11.73 10.68 3.21
N SER A 120 12.53 10.24 4.18
CA SER A 120 13.60 11.06 4.79
C SER A 120 14.68 11.55 3.82
N LYS A 121 14.79 10.91 2.64
CA LYS A 121 15.69 11.28 1.55
C LYS A 121 14.96 11.80 0.31
N ALA A 122 13.64 11.85 0.35
CA ALA A 122 12.82 12.37 -0.74
C ALA A 122 12.79 13.91 -0.73
N PRO A 123 12.42 14.53 -1.86
CA PRO A 123 12.10 15.95 -1.89
C PRO A 123 11.11 16.35 -0.78
N PRO A 124 11.34 17.46 -0.04
CA PRO A 124 10.52 17.85 1.11
C PRO A 124 9.02 18.02 0.80
N ASP A 125 8.67 18.34 -0.44
CA ASP A 125 7.28 18.49 -0.89
C ASP A 125 6.50 17.16 -0.86
N GLN A 126 7.18 16.01 -0.82
CA GLN A 126 6.51 14.72 -0.70
C GLN A 126 5.90 14.51 0.68
N MET A 127 6.60 14.87 1.76
CA MET A 127 6.02 14.80 3.10
C MET A 127 4.89 15.81 3.30
N VAL A 128 5.03 17.01 2.76
CA VAL A 128 3.94 18.02 2.74
C VAL A 128 2.70 17.46 2.03
N GLU A 129 2.88 16.72 0.94
CA GLU A 129 1.78 16.07 0.24
C GLU A 129 1.14 14.94 1.06
N VAL A 130 1.94 14.09 1.72
CA VAL A 130 1.44 13.07 2.65
C VAL A 130 0.62 13.69 3.77
N GLU A 131 1.09 14.78 4.38
CA GLU A 131 0.35 15.52 5.41
C GLU A 131 -0.99 16.07 4.88
N ARG A 132 -0.96 16.65 3.67
CA ARG A 132 -2.16 17.18 3.01
C ARG A 132 -3.18 16.07 2.74
N LEU A 133 -2.73 14.93 2.23
CA LEU A 133 -3.58 13.79 1.93
C LEU A 133 -4.14 13.13 3.19
N THR A 134 -3.32 12.99 4.23
CA THR A 134 -3.72 12.49 5.55
C THR A 134 -4.83 13.35 6.15
N ARG A 135 -4.68 14.68 6.06
CA ARG A 135 -5.71 15.64 6.50
C ARG A 135 -7.00 15.49 5.70
N ALA A 136 -6.90 15.41 4.37
CA ALA A 136 -8.06 15.23 3.51
C ALA A 136 -8.81 13.91 3.78
N ALA A 137 -8.08 12.82 4.04
CA ALA A 137 -8.66 11.52 4.39
C ALA A 137 -9.42 11.58 5.73
N ARG A 138 -8.85 12.24 6.74
CA ARG A 138 -9.52 12.48 8.05
C ARG A 138 -10.82 13.27 7.93
N GLU A 139 -10.89 14.19 6.98
CA GLU A 139 -12.09 15.00 6.71
C GLU A 139 -13.12 14.28 5.82
N GLY A 140 -12.88 13.01 5.45
CA GLY A 140 -13.81 12.21 4.65
C GLY A 140 -13.87 12.60 3.17
N ARG A 141 -12.87 13.32 2.65
CA ARG A 141 -12.82 13.67 1.23
C ARG A 141 -12.52 12.45 0.38
N LYS A 142 -13.40 12.12 -0.56
CA LYS A 142 -13.19 11.05 -1.54
C LYS A 142 -12.52 11.60 -2.79
N PHE A 143 -11.35 11.08 -3.15
CA PHE A 143 -10.73 11.34 -4.45
C PHE A 143 -11.29 10.33 -5.47
N SER A 144 -12.09 10.84 -6.43
CA SER A 144 -12.72 10.01 -7.47
C SER A 144 -11.74 9.78 -8.62
N ARG A 145 -11.30 8.52 -8.74
CA ARG A 145 -10.46 7.92 -9.80
C ARG A 145 -9.08 8.54 -9.99
N TYR A 146 -8.09 7.68 -10.21
CA TYR A 146 -6.81 8.09 -10.76
C TYR A 146 -7.03 8.52 -12.23
N ASP A 147 -6.76 9.79 -12.53
CA ASP A 147 -6.61 10.29 -13.91
C ASP A 147 -5.18 10.81 -14.06
N PRO A 148 -4.30 10.08 -14.77
CA PRO A 148 -2.92 10.50 -14.98
C PRO A 148 -2.79 11.84 -15.73
N ARG A 149 -3.87 12.36 -16.34
CA ARG A 149 -3.89 13.64 -17.08
C ARG A 149 -4.25 14.85 -16.22
N ASN A 150 -4.76 14.66 -15.00
CA ASN A 150 -5.25 15.74 -14.14
C ASN A 150 -4.20 16.31 -13.17
N TRP A 151 -2.93 15.93 -13.29
CA TRP A 151 -1.85 16.50 -12.48
C TRP A 151 -0.99 17.46 -13.33
N PRO A 152 -0.58 18.64 -12.82
CA PRO A 152 0.21 19.59 -13.58
C PRO A 152 1.49 18.93 -14.09
N GLN A 153 1.66 18.93 -15.41
CA GLN A 153 2.86 18.49 -16.14
C GLN A 153 4.13 19.31 -15.82
N ARG A 154 4.18 20.00 -14.68
CA ARG A 154 5.26 20.91 -14.28
C ARG A 154 6.44 20.24 -13.56
N ALA A 155 6.58 18.92 -13.65
CA ALA A 155 7.74 18.22 -13.10
C ALA A 155 8.53 17.39 -14.13
N ILE A 156 8.27 17.55 -15.44
CA ILE A 156 9.11 16.96 -16.50
C ILE A 156 9.55 18.07 -17.45
N ARG A 157 10.37 19.00 -16.92
CA ARG A 157 11.36 19.75 -17.70
C ARG A 157 12.55 20.01 -16.79
N GLY A 158 13.69 19.41 -17.14
CA GLY A 158 14.94 19.41 -16.39
C GLY A 158 15.12 18.05 -15.72
N THR A 159 15.88 17.09 -16.24
CA THR A 159 17.13 17.22 -16.98
C THR A 159 17.26 16.07 -17.99
N ASP A 160 17.02 16.36 -19.27
CA ASP A 160 17.74 15.68 -20.34
C ASP A 160 19.15 16.27 -20.32
N ASP A 161 20.05 15.66 -19.57
CA ASP A 161 21.50 15.80 -19.66
C ASP A 161 22.11 14.67 -18.81
N PHE A 162 22.04 13.46 -19.35
CA PHE A 162 23.02 12.43 -19.00
C PHE A 162 24.19 12.61 -19.98
N PRO A 163 25.40 12.97 -19.52
CA PRO A 163 26.58 12.81 -20.36
C PRO A 163 26.84 11.30 -20.51
N ASP A 164 26.94 10.87 -21.76
CA ASP A 164 27.56 9.59 -22.09
C ASP A 164 29.02 9.64 -21.64
N ASP A 165 29.40 8.75 -20.74
CA ASP A 165 30.76 8.22 -20.56
C ASP A 165 30.68 6.76 -20.06
#